data_AF-A0A5N7AQS8-F1
#
_entry.id   AF-A0A5N7AQS8-F1
#
_cell.length_a   1.000
_cell.length_b   1.000
_cell.length_c   1.000
_cell.angle_alpha   90.00
_cell.angle_beta   90.00
_cell.angle_gamma   90.00
#
_symmetry.space_group_name_H-M   'P 1'
#
loop_
_entity.id
_entity.type
_entity.pdbx_description
1 polymer ?
#
loop_
_entity_poly.entity_id
_entity_poly.type
_entity_poly.pdbx_seq_one_letter_code
_entity_poly.pdbx_strand_id
1 'polypeptide(L)'
;MLRVDYTVQSQRYQLQCNMDYVLWYRYRADLDLNLVIITKKSFRGNREAAPLASMALIHHLRKAAGLDAQLYGAYTDSQYFDFYHVNNDGQCSRKTLKRGKPQAIDAFRILFKIYRKAHRLSRQAGPTARPMAELINGLTEQTTWKPIADLLTIRSAEELL
;
A
#
# COMPACT_ATOMS: atom_id res chain seq x y z
N MET A 1 -9.79 -0.55 -1.87
CA MET A 1 -9.54 -2.00 -1.77
C MET A 1 -8.66 -2.46 -2.93
N LEU A 2 -7.53 -3.11 -2.65
CA LEU A 2 -6.65 -3.78 -3.64
C LEU A 2 -6.82 -5.30 -3.47
N ARG A 3 -6.98 -6.01 -4.58
CA ARG A 3 -7.02 -7.48 -4.61
C ARG A 3 -5.93 -7.97 -5.55
N VAL A 4 -5.20 -8.98 -5.12
CA VAL A 4 -4.11 -9.56 -5.87
C VAL A 4 -4.19 -11.06 -5.70
N ASP A 5 -4.20 -11.78 -6.81
CA ASP A 5 -4.09 -13.22 -6.77
C ASP A 5 -2.61 -13.61 -6.71
N TYR A 6 -2.28 -14.50 -5.79
CA TYR A 6 -0.93 -14.95 -5.51
C TYR A 6 -0.91 -16.47 -5.36
N THR A 7 0.00 -17.15 -6.05
CA THR A 7 0.08 -18.62 -6.02
C THR A 7 1.27 -19.04 -5.17
N VAL A 8 1.04 -19.91 -4.18
CA VAL A 8 2.07 -20.56 -3.37
C VAL A 8 1.89 -22.07 -3.47
N GLN A 9 2.93 -22.79 -3.91
CA GLN A 9 2.96 -24.26 -3.96
C GLN A 9 1.68 -24.87 -4.56
N SER A 10 1.24 -24.35 -5.71
CA SER A 10 0.02 -24.75 -6.45
C SER A 10 -1.32 -24.30 -5.88
N GLN A 11 -1.36 -23.66 -4.71
CA GLN A 11 -2.56 -23.07 -4.12
C GLN A 11 -2.66 -21.59 -4.52
N ARG A 12 -3.81 -21.18 -5.08
CA ARG A 12 -4.10 -19.78 -5.41
C ARG A 12 -4.77 -19.08 -4.24
N TYR A 13 -4.13 -18.03 -3.75
CA TYR A 13 -4.63 -17.14 -2.71
C TYR A 13 -5.08 -15.83 -3.33
N GLN A 14 -6.11 -15.20 -2.76
CA GLN A 14 -6.45 -13.82 -3.07
C GLN A 14 -6.13 -12.94 -1.87
N LEU A 15 -5.06 -12.16 -1.99
CA LEU A 15 -4.68 -11.19 -0.99
C LEU A 15 -5.53 -9.94 -1.16
N GLN A 16 -6.20 -9.54 -0.08
CA GLN A 16 -7.01 -8.33 -0.04
C GLN A 16 -6.43 -7.32 0.94
N CYS A 17 -6.12 -6.13 0.44
CA CYS A 17 -5.68 -4.99 1.24
C CYS A 17 -6.76 -3.89 1.24
N ASN A 18 -7.27 -3.58 2.42
CA ASN A 18 -8.21 -2.49 2.62
C ASN A 18 -7.43 -1.22 2.97
N MET A 19 -7.43 -0.27 2.03
CA MET A 19 -6.86 1.07 2.16
C MET A 19 -8.01 2.06 2.07
N ASP A 20 -7.98 3.11 2.90
CA ASP A 20 -9.03 4.12 2.93
C ASP A 20 -8.85 5.14 1.79
N TYR A 21 -7.61 5.55 1.52
CA TYR A 21 -7.29 6.42 0.38
C TYR A 21 -6.03 5.96 -0.33
N VAL A 22 -5.97 6.20 -1.64
CA VAL A 22 -4.80 5.89 -2.48
C VAL A 22 -4.56 7.05 -3.45
N LEU A 23 -3.30 7.50 -3.55
CA LEU A 23 -2.87 8.46 -4.57
C LEU A 23 -2.32 7.71 -5.78
N TRP A 24 -3.13 7.59 -6.82
CA TRP A 24 -2.73 7.09 -8.12
C TRP A 24 -2.03 8.21 -8.91
N TYR A 25 -1.00 7.86 -9.68
CA TYR A 25 -0.39 8.78 -10.65
C TYR A 25 -0.69 8.37 -12.10
N ARG A 26 -1.08 7.11 -12.35
CA ARG A 26 -1.59 6.58 -13.63
C ARG A 26 -2.61 5.45 -13.39
N TYR A 27 -2.42 4.28 -14.01
CA TYR A 27 -3.39 3.18 -14.05
C TYR A 27 -3.40 2.33 -12.79
N ARG A 28 -4.62 2.00 -12.35
CA ARG A 28 -4.83 1.06 -11.26
C ARG A 28 -4.37 -0.35 -11.60
N ALA A 29 -4.59 -0.79 -12.84
CA ALA A 29 -4.17 -2.12 -13.31
C ALA A 29 -2.65 -2.31 -13.24
N ASP A 30 -1.90 -1.25 -13.52
CA ASP A 30 -0.43 -1.26 -13.51
C ASP A 30 0.16 -0.99 -12.12
N LEU A 31 -0.70 -0.93 -11.10
CA LEU A 31 -0.33 -0.56 -9.74
C LEU A 31 0.40 0.80 -9.68
N ASP A 32 0.08 1.76 -10.56
CA ASP A 32 0.73 3.07 -10.63
C ASP A 32 0.23 4.04 -9.53
N LEU A 33 0.53 3.71 -8.28
CA LEU A 33 0.24 4.50 -7.08
C LEU A 33 1.50 5.01 -6.38
N ASN A 34 1.41 6.16 -5.73
CA ASN A 34 2.54 6.72 -4.98
C ASN A 34 2.32 6.69 -3.47
N LEU A 35 1.07 6.73 -3.01
CA LEU A 35 0.73 6.82 -1.59
C LEU A 35 -0.47 5.94 -1.25
N VAL A 36 -0.38 5.19 -0.15
CA VAL A 36 -1.51 4.52 0.49
C VAL A 36 -1.79 5.19 1.84
N ILE A 37 -3.06 5.43 2.17
CA ILE A 37 -3.46 6.01 3.45
C ILE A 37 -4.49 5.11 4.11
N ILE A 38 -4.24 4.79 5.38
CA ILE A 38 -5.17 4.07 6.24
C ILE A 38 -5.54 4.99 7.40
N THR A 39 -6.83 5.18 7.61
CA THR A 39 -7.38 5.95 8.71
C THR A 39 -7.60 5.07 9.93
N LYS A 40 -7.19 5.55 11.08
CA LYS A 40 -7.44 4.91 12.37
C LYS A 40 -8.89 5.20 12.77
N LYS A 41 -9.77 4.20 12.63
CA LYS A 41 -11.22 4.34 12.87
C LYS A 41 -11.65 4.10 14.33
N SER A 42 -10.78 3.60 15.22
CA SER A 42 -11.08 3.48 16.66
C SER A 42 -9.83 3.32 17.53
N PHE A 43 -9.98 3.51 18.85
CA PHE A 43 -8.93 3.33 19.87
C PHE A 43 -8.54 1.86 20.13
N ARG A 44 -9.30 0.88 19.59
CA ARG A 44 -9.04 -0.55 19.83
C ARG A 44 -8.15 -1.13 18.74
N GLY A 45 -6.92 -1.46 19.11
CA GLY A 45 -5.94 -2.13 18.27
C GLY A 45 -5.00 -1.14 17.59
N ASN A 46 -3.76 -1.09 18.07
CA ASN A 46 -2.74 -0.23 17.49
C ASN A 46 -2.23 -0.85 16.19
N ARG A 47 -2.90 -0.55 15.07
CA ARG A 47 -2.50 -1.04 13.74
C ARG A 47 -1.53 -0.10 13.05
N GLU A 48 -0.51 0.38 13.76
CA GLU A 48 0.47 1.34 13.22
C GLU A 48 1.11 0.81 11.94
N ALA A 49 1.42 -0.49 11.89
CA ALA A 49 1.98 -1.16 10.72
C ALA A 49 0.95 -1.52 9.63
N ALA A 50 -0.33 -1.13 9.73
CA ALA A 50 -1.35 -1.50 8.74
C ALA A 50 -0.99 -1.08 7.30
N PRO A 51 -0.43 0.13 7.05
CA PRO A 51 -0.01 0.48 5.70
C PRO A 51 1.05 -0.49 5.17
N LEU A 52 1.98 -0.95 6.01
CA LEU A 52 3.10 -1.79 5.58
C LEU A 52 2.66 -3.10 4.93
N ALA A 53 1.58 -3.72 5.39
CA ALA A 53 1.05 -4.93 4.74
C ALA A 53 0.64 -4.65 3.27
N SER A 54 -0.04 -3.53 3.03
CA SER A 54 -0.43 -3.14 1.67
C SER A 54 0.79 -2.73 0.85
N MET A 55 1.70 -1.98 1.46
CA MET A 55 2.94 -1.50 0.84
C MET A 55 3.82 -2.67 0.42
N ALA A 56 4.02 -3.67 1.27
CA ALA A 56 4.84 -4.84 0.99
C ALA A 56 4.31 -5.63 -0.22
N LEU A 57 3.00 -5.81 -0.30
CA LEU A 57 2.35 -6.47 -1.44
C LEU A 57 2.60 -5.68 -2.74
N ILE A 58 2.32 -4.38 -2.75
CA ILE A 58 2.51 -3.52 -3.92
C ILE A 58 3.99 -3.49 -4.34
N HIS A 59 4.90 -3.36 -3.37
CA HIS A 59 6.34 -3.37 -3.59
C HIS A 59 6.79 -4.69 -4.23
N HIS A 60 6.36 -5.83 -3.71
CA HIS A 60 6.69 -7.15 -4.24
C HIS A 60 6.25 -7.29 -5.71
N LEU A 61 5.01 -6.91 -6.01
CA LEU A 61 4.46 -7.00 -7.38
C LEU A 61 5.22 -6.10 -8.35
N ARG A 62 5.55 -4.87 -7.93
CA ARG A 62 6.34 -3.94 -8.76
C ARG A 62 7.76 -4.45 -9.01
N LYS A 63 8.43 -4.99 -7.98
CA LYS A 63 9.76 -5.60 -8.14
C LYS A 63 9.71 -6.78 -9.10
N ALA A 64 8.72 -7.65 -8.98
CA ALA A 64 8.55 -8.79 -9.87
C ALA A 64 8.32 -8.37 -11.33
N ALA A 65 7.65 -7.23 -11.54
CA ALA A 65 7.40 -6.64 -12.86
C ALA A 65 8.56 -5.74 -13.37
N GLY A 66 9.66 -5.60 -12.63
CA GLY A 66 10.78 -4.73 -13.01
C GLY A 66 10.48 -3.22 -12.95
N LEU A 67 9.47 -2.81 -12.20
CA LEU A 67 9.01 -1.42 -12.07
C LEU A 67 9.64 -0.70 -10.85
N ASP A 68 9.56 0.64 -10.81
CA ASP A 68 9.89 1.43 -9.61
C ASP A 68 8.98 0.99 -8.45
N ALA A 69 9.56 0.30 -7.48
CA ALA A 69 8.87 -0.27 -6.34
C ALA A 69 8.74 0.72 -5.17
N GLN A 70 9.41 1.88 -5.26
CA GLN A 70 9.36 2.90 -4.22
C GLN A 70 7.94 3.41 -3.99
N LEU A 71 7.52 3.44 -2.72
CA LEU A 71 6.15 3.84 -2.38
C LEU A 71 6.05 4.44 -0.96
N TYR A 72 5.00 5.23 -0.74
CA TYR A 72 4.74 5.91 0.52
C TYR A 72 3.46 5.39 1.17
N GLY A 73 3.44 5.41 2.51
CA GLY A 73 2.28 5.06 3.31
C GLY A 73 2.00 6.13 4.36
N ALA A 74 0.75 6.26 4.77
CA ALA A 74 0.36 7.03 5.94
C ALA A 74 -0.67 6.28 6.78
N TYR A 75 -0.47 6.26 8.09
CA TYR A 75 -1.48 5.87 9.07
C TYR A 75 -1.86 7.09 9.90
N THR A 76 -3.16 7.41 9.98
CA THR A 76 -3.60 8.67 10.60
C THR A 76 -4.99 8.61 11.22
N ASP A 77 -5.17 9.27 12.37
CA ASP A 77 -6.48 9.60 12.95
C ASP A 77 -6.84 11.09 12.75
N SER A 78 -6.20 11.76 11.79
CA SER A 78 -6.22 13.23 11.53
C SER A 78 -5.50 14.09 12.58
N GLN A 79 -5.15 13.54 13.74
CA GLN A 79 -4.36 14.21 14.77
C GLN A 79 -2.91 13.73 14.80
N TYR A 80 -2.66 12.49 14.40
CA TYR A 80 -1.35 11.88 14.30
C TYR A 80 -1.13 11.39 12.88
N PHE A 81 0.10 11.51 12.39
CA PHE A 81 0.50 10.97 11.10
C PHE A 81 1.75 10.11 11.27
N ASP A 82 1.62 8.83 11.02
CA ASP A 82 2.74 7.92 10.81
C ASP A 82 2.99 7.79 9.32
N PHE A 83 4.03 8.46 8.83
CA PHE A 83 4.47 8.31 7.46
C PHE A 83 5.44 7.14 7.34
N TYR A 84 5.25 6.34 6.30
CA TYR A 84 6.10 5.23 5.91
C TYR A 84 6.66 5.49 4.52
N HIS A 85 7.90 5.11 4.31
CA HIS A 85 8.55 5.13 3.00
C HIS A 85 9.30 3.82 2.80
N VAL A 86 8.93 3.09 1.75
CA VAL A 86 9.66 1.90 1.29
C VAL A 86 10.43 2.29 0.05
N ASN A 87 11.74 2.05 0.04
CA ASN A 87 12.60 2.28 -1.12
C ASN A 87 12.62 1.07 -2.07
N ASN A 88 13.36 1.17 -3.18
CA ASN A 88 13.45 0.11 -4.18
C ASN A 88 14.16 -1.17 -3.73
N ASP A 89 14.86 -1.10 -2.60
CA ASP A 89 15.54 -2.22 -1.97
C ASP A 89 14.66 -2.88 -0.90
N GLY A 90 13.41 -2.42 -0.74
CA GLY A 90 12.48 -2.91 0.27
C GLY A 90 12.75 -2.39 1.68
N GLN A 91 13.71 -1.48 1.88
CA GLN A 91 13.99 -0.90 3.19
C GLN A 91 12.90 0.10 3.56
N CYS A 92 12.40 -0.03 4.79
CA CYS A 92 11.34 0.81 5.32
C CYS A 92 11.88 1.86 6.29
N SER A 93 11.49 3.12 6.09
CA SER A 93 11.67 4.20 7.07
C SER A 93 10.32 4.73 7.55
N ARG A 94 10.27 5.20 8.81
CA ARG A 94 9.06 5.72 9.45
C ARG A 94 9.32 7.12 10.01
N LYS A 95 8.32 8.01 9.91
CA LYS A 95 8.32 9.31 10.58
C LYS A 95 6.95 9.61 11.19
N THR A 96 6.92 9.70 12.52
CA THR A 96 5.71 10.03 13.29
C THR A 96 5.64 11.54 13.55
N LEU A 97 4.48 12.13 13.27
CA LEU A 97 4.20 13.55 13.49
C LEU A 97 2.88 13.71 14.25
N LYS A 98 2.85 14.61 15.24
CA LYS A 98 1.63 14.96 15.97
C LYS A 98 1.09 16.29 15.44
N ARG A 99 -0.22 16.45 15.41
CA ARG A 99 -0.88 17.71 15.06
C ARG A 99 -0.70 18.70 16.21
N GLY A 100 0.35 19.49 16.11
CA GLY A 100 0.65 20.66 16.92
C GLY A 100 1.54 21.60 16.11
N LYS A 101 1.53 22.91 16.39
CA LYS A 101 2.55 23.81 15.81
C LYS A 101 3.87 23.49 16.51
N PRO A 102 4.99 23.20 15.79
CA PRO A 102 5.24 23.34 14.35
C PRO A 102 5.07 22.06 13.48
N GLN A 103 4.84 20.89 14.08
CA GLN A 103 4.82 19.57 13.42
C GLN A 103 3.71 19.38 12.36
N ALA A 104 2.60 20.11 12.46
CA ALA A 104 1.54 20.08 11.44
C ALA A 104 2.04 20.55 10.06
N ILE A 105 2.92 21.56 10.03
CA ILE A 105 3.53 22.05 8.79
C ILE A 105 4.39 20.96 8.14
N ASP A 106 5.07 20.15 8.94
CA ASP A 106 5.92 19.07 8.44
C ASP A 106 5.12 17.93 7.81
N ALA A 107 3.93 17.62 8.35
CA ALA A 107 3.05 16.62 7.74
C ALA A 107 2.60 17.06 6.34
N PHE A 108 2.18 18.32 6.19
CA PHE A 108 1.85 18.89 4.89
C PHE A 108 3.06 18.92 3.95
N ARG A 109 4.25 19.30 4.44
CA ARG A 109 5.49 19.27 3.64
C ARG A 109 5.79 17.87 3.09
N ILE A 110 5.61 16.82 3.89
CA ILE A 110 5.79 15.43 3.43
C ILE A 110 4.76 15.09 2.36
N LEU A 111 3.47 15.37 2.60
CA LEU A 111 2.41 15.14 1.61
C LEU A 111 2.68 15.90 0.30
N PHE A 112 3.12 17.15 0.37
CA PHE A 112 3.48 17.93 -0.82
C PHE A 112 4.67 17.33 -1.58
N LYS A 113 5.69 16.83 -0.88
CA LYS A 113 6.82 16.12 -1.54
C LYS A 113 6.35 14.87 -2.26
N ILE A 114 5.47 14.09 -1.62
CA ILE A 114 4.88 12.87 -2.21
C ILE A 114 4.03 13.25 -3.44
N TYR A 115 3.18 14.27 -3.32
CA TYR A 115 2.36 14.74 -4.44
C TYR A 115 3.21 15.23 -5.62
N ARG A 116 4.28 16.00 -5.36
CA ARG A 116 5.21 16.43 -6.41
C ARG A 116 5.89 15.26 -7.09
N LYS A 117 6.26 14.19 -6.36
CA LYS A 117 6.78 12.95 -6.96
C LYS A 117 5.72 12.31 -7.87
N ALA A 118 4.48 12.14 -7.40
CA ALA A 118 3.39 11.56 -8.19
C ALA A 118 3.15 12.35 -9.48
N HIS A 119 3.09 13.67 -9.38
CA HIS A 119 2.92 14.55 -10.53
C HIS A 119 4.08 14.42 -11.54
N ARG A 120 5.33 14.34 -11.06
CA ARG A 120 6.49 14.12 -11.94
C ARG A 120 6.41 12.77 -12.67
N LEU A 121 6.07 11.70 -11.96
CA LEU A 121 5.92 10.35 -12.53
C LEU A 121 4.82 10.32 -13.59
N SER A 122 3.67 10.94 -13.31
CA SER A 122 2.56 11.05 -14.25
C SER A 122 2.99 11.72 -15.57
N ARG A 123 3.77 12.81 -15.50
CA ARG A 123 4.27 13.52 -16.68
C ARG A 123 5.31 12.75 -17.49
N GLN A 124 6.16 11.96 -16.83
CA GLN A 124 7.22 11.19 -17.49
C GLN A 124 6.66 10.05 -18.35
N ALA A 125 5.45 9.58 -18.05
CA ALA A 125 4.85 8.45 -18.74
C ALA A 125 4.16 8.78 -20.09
N GLY A 126 4.12 10.07 -20.48
CA GLY A 126 3.54 10.51 -21.76
C GLY A 126 1.99 10.46 -21.82
N PRO A 127 1.39 10.97 -22.92
CA PRO A 127 -0.05 11.17 -23.07
C PRO A 127 -0.84 9.91 -23.48
N THR A 128 -0.28 8.69 -23.36
CA THR A 128 -1.02 7.45 -23.61
C THR A 128 -1.98 7.20 -22.45
N ALA A 129 -3.06 7.98 -22.43
CA ALA A 129 -4.17 8.00 -21.49
C ALA A 129 -5.25 6.99 -21.95
N ARG A 130 -5.18 5.73 -21.52
CA ARG A 130 -6.39 4.92 -21.36
C ARG A 130 -7.30 5.64 -20.35
N PRO A 131 -8.62 5.71 -20.58
CA PRO A 131 -9.51 6.34 -19.61
C PRO A 131 -9.48 5.60 -18.27
N MET A 132 -9.52 6.37 -17.17
CA MET A 132 -9.35 5.93 -15.77
C MET A 132 -10.50 5.04 -15.25
N ALA A 133 -11.48 4.70 -16.09
CA ALA A 133 -12.71 4.01 -15.73
C ALA A 133 -12.95 2.80 -16.64
N GLU A 134 -12.25 1.70 -16.38
CA GLU A 134 -12.78 0.38 -16.73
C GLU A 134 -13.27 -0.30 -15.46
N LEU A 135 -14.57 -0.52 -15.41
CA LEU A 135 -15.26 -1.24 -14.36
C LEU A 135 -14.84 -2.72 -14.46
N ILE A 136 -13.77 -3.11 -13.77
CA ILE A 136 -13.35 -4.52 -13.73
C ILE A 136 -14.30 -5.25 -12.78
N ASN A 137 -15.34 -5.87 -13.34
CA ASN A 137 -16.20 -6.82 -12.64
C ASN A 137 -15.37 -8.06 -12.24
N GLY A 138 -14.80 -8.02 -11.04
CA GLY A 138 -14.10 -9.14 -10.42
C GLY A 138 -14.89 -9.68 -9.23
N LEU A 139 -16.08 -10.24 -9.49
CA LEU A 139 -16.75 -11.17 -8.58
C LEU A 139 -16.50 -12.56 -9.12
N THR A 140 -15.63 -13.33 -8.47
CA THR A 140 -15.60 -14.78 -8.60
C THR A 140 -15.80 -15.37 -7.21
N GLU A 141 -16.85 -16.17 -7.06
CA GLU A 141 -17.46 -16.60 -5.79
C GLU A 141 -16.67 -17.66 -4.99
N GLN A 142 -15.37 -17.82 -5.20
CA GLN A 142 -14.63 -18.89 -4.51
C GLN A 142 -13.24 -18.46 -4.09
N THR A 143 -13.14 -17.79 -2.94
CA THR A 143 -11.87 -17.67 -2.20
C THR A 143 -12.13 -17.71 -0.70
N THR A 144 -11.54 -18.70 -0.03
CA THR A 144 -11.54 -18.82 1.42
C THR A 144 -10.69 -17.69 2.02
N TRP A 145 -11.33 -16.83 2.81
CA TRP A 145 -10.67 -15.74 3.51
C TRP A 145 -9.85 -16.28 4.68
N LYS A 146 -8.53 -16.03 4.68
CA LYS A 146 -7.65 -16.24 5.84
C LYS A 146 -6.84 -14.97 6.12
N PRO A 147 -6.84 -14.42 7.34
CA PRO A 147 -5.93 -13.36 7.76
C PRO A 147 -4.47 -13.70 7.46
N ILE A 148 -3.67 -12.72 7.01
CA ILE A 148 -2.22 -12.92 6.77
C ILE A 148 -1.51 -13.40 8.05
N ALA A 149 -1.97 -12.99 9.23
CA ALA A 149 -1.45 -13.45 10.52
C ALA A 149 -1.55 -14.98 10.69
N ASP A 150 -2.60 -15.59 10.14
CA ASP A 150 -2.84 -17.03 10.20
C ASP A 150 -2.02 -17.80 9.14
N LEU A 151 -1.54 -17.11 8.11
CA LEU A 151 -0.63 -17.69 7.10
C LEU A 151 0.83 -17.69 7.57
N LEU A 152 1.20 -16.76 8.46
CA LEU A 152 2.54 -16.68 9.05
C LEU A 152 2.77 -17.78 10.11
N THR A 153 1.70 -18.27 10.75
CA THR A 153 1.75 -19.37 11.73
C THR A 153 1.93 -20.75 11.09
N ILE A 154 1.51 -20.91 9.83
CA ILE A 154 1.67 -22.18 9.09
C ILE A 154 3.16 -22.43 8.81
N ARG A 155 3.94 -21.40 8.46
CA ARG A 155 5.38 -21.53 8.22
C ARG A 155 6.16 -21.95 9.47
N SER A 156 5.74 -21.53 10.66
CA SER A 156 6.39 -21.92 11.91
C SER A 156 6.07 -23.35 12.38
N ALA A 157 5.01 -23.97 11.84
CA ALA A 157 4.63 -25.34 12.18
C ALA A 157 5.29 -26.38 11.26
N GLU A 158 5.59 -26.01 10.00
CA GLU A 158 6.24 -26.89 9.02
C GLU A 158 7.78 -26.96 9.20
N GLU A 159 8.38 -26.11 10.03
CA GLU A 159 9.81 -26.21 10.41
C GLU A 159 10.04 -27.08 11.68
N LEU A 160 9.03 -27.81 12.15
CA LEU A 160 9.07 -28.68 13.33
C LEU A 160 8.67 -30.16 13.08
N LEU A 161 8.59 -30.58 11.81
CA LEU A 161 8.44 -31.98 11.39
C LEU A 161 9.48 -32.31 10.31
#